data_AF-A0A9P5UH78-F1
#
_entry.id   AF-A0A9P5UH78-F1
#
_cell.length_a   1.000
_cell.length_b   1.000
_cell.length_c   1.000
_cell.angle_alpha   90.00
_cell.angle_beta   90.00
_cell.angle_gamma   90.00
#
_symmetry.space_group_name_H-M   'P 1'
#
loop_
_entity.id
_entity.type
_entity.pdbx_description
1 polymer ?
#
loop_
_entity_poly.entity_id
_entity_poly.type
_entity_poly.pdbx_seq_one_letter_code
_entity_poly.pdbx_strand_id
1 'polypeptide(L)'
;QNVRKVVYDMSTILRLDPCRRFTFGITVENCDMRIWFLSRAVLLKSKPFNFMKEPHLLIQLFLSFAFASPSKMGWDPTISFSHVDE
;
A
#
# COMPACT_ATOMS: atom_id res chain seq x y z
N GLN A 1 13.19 -1.95 13.30
CA GLN A 1 13.17 -0.57 12.73
C GLN A 1 12.23 -0.46 11.52
N ASN A 2 12.28 -1.41 10.59
CA ASN A 2 11.45 -1.43 9.36
C ASN A 2 9.93 -1.31 9.61
N VAL A 3 9.40 -1.98 10.65
CA VAL A 3 7.97 -1.93 10.99
C VAL A 3 7.51 -0.53 11.40
N ARG A 4 8.26 0.15 12.27
CA ARG A 4 7.90 1.50 12.71
C ARG A 4 7.93 2.48 11.54
N LYS A 5 8.95 2.35 10.68
CA LYS A 5 9.09 3.18 9.48
C LYS A 5 7.93 2.98 8.52
N VAL A 6 7.61 1.74 8.13
CA VAL A 6 6.53 1.48 7.16
C VAL A 6 5.17 1.96 7.67
N VAL A 7 4.87 1.75 8.95
CA VAL A 7 3.60 2.20 9.55
C VAL A 7 3.54 3.73 9.59
N TYR A 8 4.64 4.38 9.96
CA TYR A 8 4.73 5.85 9.97
C TYR A 8 4.53 6.43 8.56
N ASP A 9 5.23 5.91 7.55
CA ASP A 9 5.15 6.37 6.17
C ASP A 9 3.74 6.19 5.61
N MET A 10 3.13 5.01 5.80
CA MET A 10 1.75 4.74 5.39
C MET A 10 0.75 5.68 6.08
N SER A 11 0.90 5.91 7.39
CA SER A 11 0.04 6.82 8.14
C SER A 11 0.18 8.27 7.67
N THR A 12 1.40 8.66 7.29
CA THR A 12 1.68 10.00 6.78
C THR A 12 1.02 10.20 5.42
N ILE A 13 1.03 9.20 4.53
CA ILE A 13 0.30 9.25 3.25
C ILE A 13 -1.19 9.48 3.50
N LEU A 14 -1.82 8.69 4.38
CA LEU A 14 -3.25 8.86 4.68
C LEU A 14 -3.57 10.18 5.38
N ARG A 15 -2.62 10.77 6.09
CA ARG A 15 -2.79 12.07 6.75
C ARG A 15 -2.70 13.22 5.76
N LEU A 16 -1.75 13.16 4.81
CA LEU A 16 -1.47 14.24 3.88
C LEU A 16 -2.39 14.23 2.65
N ASP A 17 -2.82 13.04 2.21
CA ASP A 17 -3.66 12.90 1.02
C ASP A 17 -5.08 12.43 1.41
N PRO A 18 -6.07 13.34 1.44
CA PRO A 18 -7.45 12.97 1.74
C PRO A 18 -8.07 12.07 0.67
N CYS A 19 -7.52 12.06 -0.56
CA CYS A 19 -7.98 11.20 -1.66
C CYS A 19 -7.63 9.72 -1.43
N ARG A 20 -6.85 9.39 -0.40
CA ARG A 20 -6.50 8.01 -0.03
C ARG A 20 -7.43 7.46 1.05
N ARG A 21 -8.13 6.37 0.70
CA ARG A 21 -8.94 5.55 1.62
C ARG A 21 -8.08 4.51 2.35
N PHE A 22 -7.06 3.99 1.68
CA PHE A 22 -6.07 3.07 2.22
C PHE A 22 -4.76 3.14 1.42
N THR A 23 -3.71 2.54 1.98
CA THR A 23 -2.39 2.41 1.35
C THR A 23 -1.79 1.05 1.66
N PHE A 24 -0.80 0.64 0.87
CA PHE A 24 -0.03 -0.57 1.08
C PHE A 24 1.42 -0.24 1.39
N GLY A 25 2.06 -1.10 2.17
CA GLY A 25 3.47 -1.05 2.47
C GLY A 25 4.11 -2.41 2.24
N ILE A 26 5.41 -2.41 1.99
CA ILE A 26 6.20 -3.63 1.86
C ILE A 26 7.38 -3.52 2.84
N THR A 27 7.65 -4.61 3.55
CA THR A 27 8.90 -4.77 4.30
C THR A 27 9.60 -6.02 3.82
N VAL A 28 10.91 -5.92 3.62
CA VAL A 28 11.78 -7.04 3.27
C VAL A 28 12.83 -7.18 4.38
N GLU A 29 12.93 -8.38 4.94
CA GLU A 29 13.95 -8.76 5.92
C GLU A 29 14.67 -9.98 5.37
N ASN A 30 15.89 -9.78 4.86
CA ASN A 30 16.61 -10.76 4.05
C ASN A 30 15.81 -11.17 2.80
N CYS A 31 15.33 -12.43 2.77
CA CYS A 31 14.50 -12.97 1.70
C CYS A 31 13.01 -13.03 2.07
N ASP A 32 12.65 -12.66 3.29
CA ASP A 32 11.28 -12.73 3.77
C ASP A 32 10.60 -11.38 3.55
N MET A 33 9.55 -11.41 2.73
CA MET A 33 8.75 -10.26 2.37
C MET A 33 7.40 -10.31 3.06
N ARG A 34 6.93 -9.14 3.50
CA ARG A 34 5.60 -8.97 4.09
C ARG A 34 4.92 -7.76 3.49
N ILE A 35 3.63 -7.92 3.19
CA ILE A 35 2.76 -6.85 2.71
C ILE A 35 1.98 -6.30 3.90
N TRP A 36 1.86 -4.98 3.94
CA TRP A 36 1.08 -4.23 4.90
C TRP A 36 -0.07 -3.54 4.18
N PHE A 37 -1.21 -3.48 4.84
CA PHE A 37 -2.38 -2.73 4.41
C PHE A 37 -2.78 -1.80 5.55
N LEU A 38 -2.92 -0.52 5.27
CA LEU A 38 -3.41 0.46 6.24
C LEU A 38 -4.60 1.21 5.65
N SER A 39 -5.73 1.18 6.36
CA SER A 39 -6.84 2.11 6.17
C SER A 39 -6.95 3.04 7.38
N ARG A 40 -7.89 3.97 7.36
CA ARG A 40 -8.18 4.84 8.51
C ARG A 40 -8.70 4.09 9.74
N ALA A 41 -9.15 2.84 9.59
CA ALA A 41 -9.73 2.04 10.66
C ALA A 41 -8.85 0.86 11.11
N VAL A 42 -8.08 0.27 10.19
CA VAL A 42 -7.35 -0.98 10.45
C VAL A 42 -5.96 -0.99 9.83
N LEU A 43 -5.02 -1.60 10.56
CA LEU A 43 -3.70 -1.97 10.06
C LEU A 43 -3.62 -3.50 10.00
N LEU A 44 -3.43 -4.05 8.81
CA LEU A 44 -3.30 -5.47 8.55
C LEU A 44 -1.92 -5.78 7.95
N LYS A 45 -1.47 -7.01 8.14
CA LYS A 45 -0.22 -7.50 7.55
C LYS A 45 -0.35 -8.94 7.10
N SER A 46 0.33 -9.31 6.02
CA SER A 46 0.36 -10.68 5.54
C SER A 46 1.23 -11.58 6.43
N LYS A 47 1.06 -12.90 6.27
CA LYS A 47 2.14 -13.83 6.65
C LYS A 47 3.38 -13.51 5.78
N PRO A 48 4.59 -13.61 6.34
CA PRO A 48 5.80 -13.43 5.53
C PRO A 48 5.91 -14.58 4.52
N PHE A 49 6.44 -14.29 3.33
CA PHE A 49 6.78 -15.30 2.34
C PHE A 49 8.20 -15.06 1.83
N ASN A 50 8.88 -16.15 1.45
CA ASN A 50 10.25 -16.05 0.98
C ASN A 50 10.26 -15.84 -0.53
N PHE A 51 10.56 -14.63 -1.00
CA PHE A 51 10.43 -14.29 -2.42
C PHE A 51 11.47 -14.99 -3.32
N MET A 52 12.57 -15.52 -2.74
CA MET A 52 13.55 -16.30 -3.49
C MET A 52 13.08 -17.75 -3.70
N LYS A 53 12.32 -18.30 -2.74
CA LYS A 53 11.72 -19.64 -2.86
C LYS A 53 10.40 -19.61 -3.63
N GLU A 54 9.65 -18.52 -3.51
CA GLU A 54 8.32 -18.35 -4.10
C GLU A 54 8.27 -17.10 -4.99
N PRO A 55 9.07 -17.03 -6.07
CA PRO A 55 9.17 -15.83 -6.92
C PRO A 55 7.86 -15.51 -7.65
N HIS A 56 7.00 -16.51 -7.87
CA HIS A 56 5.68 -16.32 -8.47
C HIS A 56 4.79 -15.40 -7.63
N LEU A 57 4.86 -15.45 -6.30
CA LEU A 57 4.11 -14.55 -5.41
C LEU A 57 4.59 -13.11 -5.53
N LEU A 58 5.90 -12.92 -5.70
CA LEU A 58 6.49 -11.60 -5.92
C LEU A 58 6.00 -11.00 -7.24
N ILE A 59 6.07 -11.78 -8.33
CA ILE A 59 5.62 -11.37 -9.65
C ILE A 59 4.12 -11.05 -9.60
N GLN A 60 3.31 -11.91 -9.00
CA GLN A 60 1.87 -11.70 -8.87
C GLN A 60 1.54 -10.43 -8.07
N LEU A 61 2.28 -10.14 -7.00
CA LEU A 61 2.10 -8.92 -6.22
C LEU A 61 2.37 -7.67 -7.04
N PHE A 62 3.49 -7.62 -7.76
CA PHE A 62 3.83 -6.47 -8.58
C PHE A 62 2.88 -6.30 -9.77
N LEU A 63 2.46 -7.39 -10.41
CA LEU A 63 1.43 -7.33 -11.46
C LEU A 63 0.09 -6.83 -10.88
N SER A 64 -0.28 -7.27 -9.67
CA SER A 64 -1.50 -6.80 -9.00
C SER A 64 -1.46 -5.29 -8.76
N PHE A 65 -0.31 -4.73 -8.37
CA PHE A 65 -0.16 -3.28 -8.20
C PHE A 65 -0.07 -2.53 -9.53
N ALA A 66 0.63 -3.06 -10.52
CA ALA A 66 0.79 -2.42 -11.83
C ALA A 66 -0.53 -2.30 -12.59
N PHE A 67 -1.42 -3.30 -12.46
CA PHE A 67 -2.68 -3.36 -13.20
C PHE A 67 -3.93 -3.10 -12.33
N ALA A 68 -3.77 -2.74 -11.05
CA ALA A 68 -4.90 -2.36 -10.22
C ALA A 68 -5.53 -1.04 -10.69
N SER A 69 -6.86 -0.98 -10.65
CA SER A 69 -7.56 0.30 -10.80
C SER A 69 -7.19 1.24 -9.64
N PRO A 70 -7.26 2.57 -9.82
CA PRO A 70 -7.00 3.53 -8.74
C PRO A 70 -7.81 3.23 -7.47
N SER A 71 -9.08 2.84 -7.63
CA SER A 71 -9.96 2.45 -6.53
C SER A 71 -9.47 1.23 -5.74
N LYS A 72 -8.90 0.22 -6.41
CA LYS A 72 -8.30 -0.97 -5.79
C LYS A 72 -6.94 -0.67 -5.15
N MET A 73 -6.26 0.36 -5.63
CA MET A 73 -4.95 0.79 -5.13
C MET A 73 -5.10 1.80 -3.96
N GLY A 74 -6.34 2.20 -3.64
CA GLY A 74 -6.70 2.97 -2.44
C GLY A 74 -7.18 4.40 -2.66
N TRP A 75 -7.35 4.84 -3.91
CA TRP A 75 -7.86 6.17 -4.21
C TRP A 75 -9.39 6.19 -4.09
N ASP A 76 -9.92 7.34 -3.69
CA ASP A 76 -11.33 7.62 -3.72
C ASP A 76 -11.73 8.15 -5.11
N PRO A 77 -12.54 7.42 -5.90
CA PRO A 77 -12.98 7.90 -7.20
C PRO A 77 -13.99 9.05 -7.12
N THR A 78 -14.55 9.34 -5.94
CA THR A 78 -15.52 10.42 -5.74
C THR A 78 -14.86 11.78 -5.51
N ILE A 79 -13.56 11.78 -5.21
CA ILE A 79 -12.79 13.01 -5.00
C ILE A 79 -12.13 13.38 -6.33
N SER A 80 -12.56 14.50 -6.90
CA SER A 80 -11.98 15.10 -8.10
C SER A 80 -11.41 16.49 -7.77
N PHE A 81 -10.30 16.82 -8.43
CA PHE A 81 -9.80 18.19 -8.40
C PHE A 81 -10.76 19.07 -9.21
N SER A 82 -11.30 20.11 -8.58
CA SER A 82 -12.03 21.17 -9.27
C SER A 82 -11.12 22.38 -9.37
N HIS A 83 -10.95 22.88 -10.59
CA HIS A 83 -10.35 24.19 -10.78
C HIS A 83 -11.35 25.22 -10.25
N VAL A 84 -10.92 26.10 -9.35
CA VAL A 84 -11.72 27.24 -8.93
C VAL A 84 -11.33 28.37 -9.88
N ASP A 85 -12.24 28.73 -10.77
CA ASP A 85 -12.03 29.90 -11.64
C ASP A 85 -12.10 31.17 -10.75
N GLU A 86 -11.04 31.98 -10.80
CA GLU A 86 -10.94 33.30 -10.14
C GLU A 86 -11.79 34.37 -10.84
#